data_AF-A0A0C2ITJ2-F1
#
_entry.id   AF-A0A0C2ITJ2-F1
#
_cell.length_a   1.000
_cell.length_b   1.000
_cell.length_c   1.000
_cell.angle_alpha   90.00
_cell.angle_beta   90.00
_cell.angle_gamma   90.00
#
_symmetry.space_group_name_H-M   'P 1'
#
loop_
_entity.id
_entity.type
_entity.pdbx_description
1 polymer ?
#
loop_
_entity_poly.entity_id
_entity_poly.type
_entity_poly.pdbx_seq_one_letter_code
_entity_poly.pdbx_strand_id
1 'polypeptide(L)'
;MLLIWISQTAITSLSLEMYLKADRLVDCPNKLRSLVSDYHSPILVHYLFMQDFNAIQFLMSFIGPEHFLKCLLFNICPSIREKVSISQSFASILSLPEFKDTLVLQQVLILIHNALSEMRIVGDLKDPDSYFMERQFNHMLASECKTETDLRTTVYMDRNSFRPIQLSRRNNKFGGLKVDSACNTENPQNETTQKLSPKYLNPGCPFYYLNTIKETEFAFESLLCYYKLQVPDFVLPGVTGLREEFKGLEAFMFSEAFLDFILECFVNWYKNPELWKKDSPDLFLFILLILCLILRVYKDRSIRESYRDRMFDFFGKHPKLENRSLLEIIKNEVPNCQNPLVAVMIDRFIDLSHLGKRNE
;
A
#
# COMPACT_ATOMS: atom_id res chain seq x y z
N MET A 1 17.31 -18.96 -1.02
CA MET A 1 17.46 -19.03 -2.50
C MET A 1 16.25 -19.65 -3.19
N LEU A 2 15.81 -20.87 -2.83
CA LEU A 2 14.66 -21.53 -3.49
C LEU A 2 13.38 -20.69 -3.50
N LEU A 3 13.01 -20.06 -2.38
CA LEU A 3 11.80 -19.23 -2.29
C LEU A 3 11.83 -18.02 -3.24
N ILE A 4 12.99 -17.38 -3.40
CA ILE A 4 13.17 -16.27 -4.34
C ILE A 4 12.96 -16.76 -5.77
N TRP A 5 13.49 -17.93 -6.11
CA TRP A 5 13.31 -18.56 -7.42
C TRP A 5 11.85 -18.87 -7.73
N ILE A 6 11.13 -19.49 -6.78
CA ILE A 6 9.71 -19.82 -6.96
C ILE A 6 8.86 -18.54 -7.07
N SER A 7 9.26 -17.47 -6.38
CA SER A 7 8.56 -16.18 -6.39
C SER A 7 9.07 -15.22 -7.47
N GLN A 8 9.96 -15.67 -8.36
CA GLN A 8 10.63 -14.79 -9.33
C GLN A 8 9.64 -14.10 -10.27
N THR A 9 8.58 -14.80 -10.68
CA THR A 9 7.51 -14.24 -11.52
C THR A 9 6.86 -13.06 -10.82
N ALA A 10 6.45 -13.23 -9.57
CA ALA A 10 5.82 -12.19 -8.75
C ALA A 10 6.77 -11.00 -8.49
N ILE A 11 8.04 -11.27 -8.18
CA ILE A 11 9.03 -10.20 -8.01
C ILE A 11 9.18 -9.43 -9.31
N THR A 12 9.23 -10.11 -10.46
CA THR A 12 9.44 -9.47 -11.77
C THR A 12 8.23 -8.65 -12.20
N SER A 13 7.01 -9.19 -12.08
CA SER A 13 5.77 -8.49 -12.42
C SER A 13 5.59 -7.23 -11.59
N LEU A 14 5.71 -7.35 -10.26
CA LEU A 14 5.58 -6.21 -9.35
C LEU A 14 6.72 -5.21 -9.51
N SER A 15 7.94 -5.65 -9.80
CA SER A 15 9.07 -4.76 -10.07
C SER A 15 8.84 -3.93 -11.33
N LEU A 16 8.38 -4.56 -12.41
CA LEU A 16 8.00 -3.87 -13.64
C LEU A 16 6.89 -2.84 -13.38
N GLU A 17 5.87 -3.24 -12.62
CA GLU A 17 4.74 -2.39 -12.25
C GLU A 17 5.18 -1.15 -11.47
N MET A 18 5.99 -1.34 -10.42
CA MET A 18 6.53 -0.23 -9.63
C MET A 18 7.44 0.69 -10.46
N TYR A 19 8.26 0.12 -11.35
CA TYR A 19 9.14 0.89 -12.22
C TYR A 19 8.34 1.75 -13.22
N LEU A 20 7.23 1.22 -13.74
CA LEU A 20 6.30 1.96 -14.59
C LEU A 20 5.59 3.07 -13.81
N LYS A 21 5.05 2.77 -12.62
CA LYS A 21 4.35 3.75 -11.75
C LYS A 21 5.27 4.88 -11.26
N ALA A 22 6.58 4.63 -11.19
CA ALA A 22 7.59 5.63 -10.87
C ALA A 22 8.04 6.46 -12.10
N ASP A 23 7.38 6.32 -13.25
CA ASP A 23 7.69 7.00 -14.51
C ASP A 23 9.16 6.83 -14.95
N ARG A 24 9.75 5.66 -14.67
CA ARG A 24 11.15 5.37 -14.98
C ARG A 24 11.36 4.71 -16.33
N LEU A 25 10.28 4.33 -16.99
CA LEU A 25 10.32 3.62 -18.26
C LEU A 25 10.15 4.61 -19.42
N VAL A 26 11.24 5.33 -19.71
CA VAL A 26 11.34 6.20 -20.90
C VAL A 26 11.14 5.35 -22.15
N ASP A 27 10.22 5.75 -23.02
CA ASP A 27 9.87 5.05 -24.27
C ASP A 27 9.37 3.61 -24.10
N CYS A 28 8.49 3.38 -23.12
CA CYS A 28 7.81 2.09 -22.93
C CYS A 28 7.17 1.60 -24.25
N PRO A 29 7.61 0.45 -24.82
CA PRO A 29 7.04 -0.09 -26.05
C PRO A 29 5.54 -0.33 -25.90
N ASN A 30 4.76 -0.06 -26.95
CA ASN A 30 3.30 -0.26 -26.94
C ASN A 30 2.88 -1.64 -26.44
N LYS A 31 3.65 -2.69 -26.77
CA LYS A 31 3.41 -4.05 -26.32
C LYS A 31 3.53 -4.20 -24.79
N LEU A 32 4.52 -3.55 -24.18
CA LEU A 32 4.73 -3.59 -22.73
C LEU A 32 3.63 -2.80 -22.00
N ARG A 33 3.23 -1.65 -22.56
CA ARG A 33 2.07 -0.90 -22.07
C ARG A 33 0.78 -1.71 -22.14
N SER A 34 0.56 -2.47 -23.23
CA SER A 34 -0.59 -3.39 -23.35
C SER A 34 -0.55 -4.46 -22.27
N LEU A 35 0.59 -5.11 -22.03
CA LEU A 35 0.73 -6.15 -21.01
C LEU A 35 0.43 -5.61 -19.60
N VAL A 36 0.92 -4.41 -19.28
CA VAL A 36 0.61 -3.78 -17.99
C VAL A 36 -0.87 -3.36 -17.91
N SER A 37 -1.46 -2.91 -19.01
CA SER A 37 -2.91 -2.65 -19.07
C SER A 37 -3.72 -3.93 -18.83
N ASP A 38 -3.30 -5.05 -19.39
CA ASP A 38 -3.95 -6.35 -19.19
C ASP A 38 -3.83 -6.79 -17.73
N TYR A 39 -2.67 -6.57 -17.11
CA TYR A 39 -2.41 -6.85 -15.69
C TYR A 39 -3.36 -6.06 -14.76
N HIS A 40 -3.72 -4.83 -15.15
CA HIS A 40 -4.69 -3.99 -14.44
C HIS A 40 -6.16 -4.20 -14.83
N SER A 41 -6.43 -5.07 -15.81
CA SER A 41 -7.82 -5.32 -16.21
C SER A 41 -8.63 -5.82 -15.01
N PRO A 42 -9.87 -5.35 -14.79
CA PRO A 42 -10.71 -5.80 -13.67
C PRO A 42 -10.92 -7.31 -13.59
N ILE A 43 -10.64 -8.03 -14.67
CA ILE A 43 -10.70 -9.49 -14.76
C ILE A 43 -9.42 -10.11 -14.15
N LEU A 44 -8.25 -9.65 -14.59
CA LEU A 44 -6.97 -10.27 -14.21
C LEU A 44 -6.39 -9.70 -12.92
N VAL A 45 -6.67 -8.43 -12.62
CA VAL A 45 -6.08 -7.70 -11.50
C VAL A 45 -6.32 -8.41 -10.17
N HIS A 46 -7.50 -8.98 -9.95
CA HIS A 46 -7.80 -9.65 -8.68
C HIS A 46 -7.14 -11.00 -8.52
N TYR A 47 -6.92 -11.74 -9.60
CA TYR A 47 -6.31 -13.06 -9.53
C TYR A 47 -4.78 -12.97 -9.51
N LEU A 48 -4.21 -12.23 -10.46
CA LEU A 48 -2.77 -12.16 -10.62
C LEU A 48 -2.11 -11.35 -9.51
N PHE A 49 -2.63 -10.16 -9.16
CA PHE A 49 -2.04 -9.39 -8.07
C PHE A 49 -2.16 -10.14 -6.74
N MET A 50 -3.28 -10.80 -6.43
CA MET A 50 -3.40 -11.57 -5.18
C MET A 50 -2.35 -12.68 -5.08
N GLN A 51 -2.06 -13.37 -6.18
CA GLN A 51 -1.02 -14.40 -6.21
C GLN A 51 0.36 -13.78 -5.99
N ASP A 52 0.65 -12.66 -6.67
CA ASP A 52 1.92 -11.97 -6.54
C ASP A 52 2.11 -11.39 -5.14
N PHE A 53 1.07 -10.80 -4.54
CA PHE A 53 1.06 -10.32 -3.16
C PHE A 53 1.27 -11.43 -2.14
N ASN A 54 0.58 -12.57 -2.30
CA ASN A 54 0.80 -13.73 -1.44
C ASN A 54 2.26 -14.20 -1.54
N ALA A 55 2.84 -14.24 -2.74
CA ALA A 55 4.25 -14.57 -2.91
C ALA A 55 5.16 -13.58 -2.17
N ILE A 56 4.90 -12.28 -2.25
CA ILE A 56 5.63 -11.25 -1.48
C ILE A 56 5.48 -11.48 0.03
N GLN A 57 4.28 -11.75 0.53
CA GLN A 57 4.04 -12.04 1.95
C GLN A 57 4.79 -13.28 2.42
N PHE A 58 4.85 -14.34 1.59
CA PHE A 58 5.69 -15.50 1.84
C PHE A 58 7.18 -15.11 1.92
N LEU A 59 7.69 -14.35 0.96
CA LEU A 59 9.08 -13.90 1.00
C LEU A 59 9.40 -13.10 2.26
N MET A 60 8.54 -12.16 2.63
CA MET A 60 8.68 -11.37 3.85
C MET A 60 8.63 -12.22 5.13
N SER A 61 7.82 -13.29 5.14
CA SER A 61 7.69 -14.20 6.29
C SER A 61 8.89 -15.12 6.48
N PHE A 62 9.52 -15.54 5.39
CA PHE A 62 10.50 -16.63 5.39
C PHE A 62 11.92 -16.23 5.02
N ILE A 63 12.14 -15.03 4.48
CA ILE A 63 13.47 -14.51 4.14
C ILE A 63 13.87 -13.47 5.18
N GLY A 64 15.18 -13.41 5.48
CA GLY A 64 15.74 -12.34 6.32
C GLY A 64 15.31 -10.96 5.80
N PRO A 65 14.76 -10.06 6.64
CA PRO A 65 14.18 -8.79 6.19
C PRO A 65 15.13 -7.92 5.34
N GLU A 66 16.40 -7.86 5.74
CA GLU A 66 17.44 -7.17 4.98
C GLU A 66 17.62 -7.75 3.57
N HIS A 67 17.72 -9.07 3.46
CA HIS A 67 17.89 -9.76 2.18
C HIS A 67 16.67 -9.57 1.28
N PHE A 68 15.46 -9.68 1.85
CA PHE A 68 14.23 -9.43 1.12
C PHE A 68 14.19 -8.01 0.54
N LEU A 69 14.42 -6.99 1.36
CA LEU A 69 14.38 -5.58 0.93
C LEU A 69 15.43 -5.29 -0.14
N LYS A 70 16.67 -5.77 0.03
CA LYS A 70 17.72 -5.58 -0.98
C LYS A 70 17.40 -6.32 -2.27
N CYS A 71 16.91 -7.56 -2.20
CA CYS A 71 16.44 -8.28 -3.39
C CYS A 71 15.33 -7.50 -4.10
N LEU A 72 14.38 -6.92 -3.36
CA LEU A 72 13.31 -6.11 -3.93
C LEU A 72 13.87 -4.87 -4.66
N LEU A 73 14.72 -4.07 -4.01
CA LEU A 73 15.35 -2.89 -4.60
C LEU A 73 16.15 -3.21 -5.87
N PHE A 74 16.92 -4.31 -5.84
CA PHE A 74 17.74 -4.74 -6.99
C PHE A 74 16.88 -5.26 -8.16
N ASN A 75 15.65 -5.70 -7.93
CA ASN A 75 14.73 -6.10 -8.99
C ASN A 75 13.93 -4.92 -9.55
N ILE A 76 13.55 -3.96 -8.71
CA ILE A 76 12.85 -2.74 -9.14
C ILE A 76 13.77 -1.83 -9.93
N CYS A 77 15.02 -1.65 -9.50
CA CYS A 77 16.01 -0.84 -10.21
C CYS A 77 17.20 -1.70 -10.63
N PRO A 78 17.10 -2.46 -11.74
CA PRO A 78 18.20 -3.33 -12.18
C PRO A 78 19.53 -2.58 -12.42
N SER A 79 19.48 -1.28 -12.76
CA SER A 79 20.66 -0.44 -12.98
C SER A 79 21.58 -0.31 -11.77
N ILE A 80 21.09 -0.54 -10.54
CA ILE A 80 21.92 -0.46 -9.34
C ILE A 80 22.84 -1.67 -9.18
N ARG A 81 22.55 -2.79 -9.86
CA ARG A 81 23.32 -4.05 -9.79
C ARG A 81 24.76 -3.88 -10.25
N GLU A 82 24.99 -2.94 -11.16
CA GLU A 82 26.32 -2.62 -11.69
C GLU A 82 27.06 -1.59 -10.82
N LYS A 83 26.36 -0.94 -9.89
CA LYS A 83 26.88 0.19 -9.09
C LYS A 83 27.21 -0.21 -7.66
N VAL A 84 26.44 -1.13 -7.07
CA VAL A 84 26.57 -1.54 -5.68
C VAL A 84 26.35 -3.04 -5.50
N SER A 85 27.07 -3.63 -4.55
CA SER A 85 26.88 -5.02 -4.12
C SER A 85 25.68 -5.14 -3.17
N ILE A 86 25.02 -6.30 -3.16
CA ILE A 86 23.96 -6.65 -2.20
C ILE A 86 24.45 -6.64 -0.73
N SER A 87 25.76 -6.69 -0.50
CA SER A 87 26.35 -6.57 0.84
C SER A 87 26.39 -5.13 1.38
N GLN A 88 26.19 -4.12 0.53
CA GLN A 88 26.22 -2.72 0.94
C GLN A 88 25.04 -2.35 1.84
N SER A 89 25.21 -1.32 2.68
CA SER A 89 24.15 -0.83 3.58
C SER A 89 23.00 -0.18 2.81
N PHE A 90 21.81 -0.08 3.44
CA PHE A 90 20.70 0.67 2.84
C PHE A 90 21.06 2.12 2.55
N ALA A 91 21.78 2.78 3.46
CA ALA A 91 22.22 4.17 3.24
C ALA A 91 23.03 4.32 1.94
N SER A 92 23.95 3.38 1.66
CA SER A 92 24.73 3.37 0.42
C SER A 92 23.85 3.12 -0.81
N ILE A 93 22.99 2.09 -0.76
CA ILE A 93 22.10 1.74 -1.88
C ILE A 93 21.14 2.90 -2.19
N LEU A 94 20.52 3.48 -1.16
CA LEU A 94 19.52 4.54 -1.27
C LEU A 94 20.11 5.92 -1.59
N SER A 95 21.43 6.08 -1.52
CA SER A 95 22.13 7.29 -1.98
C SER A 95 22.32 7.36 -3.50
N LEU A 96 22.02 6.27 -4.22
CA LEU A 96 22.17 6.21 -5.66
C LEU A 96 21.20 7.16 -6.39
N PRO A 97 21.59 7.69 -7.57
CA PRO A 97 20.75 8.62 -8.34
C PRO A 97 19.33 8.11 -8.65
N GLU A 98 19.16 6.79 -8.80
CA GLU A 98 17.89 6.12 -9.03
C GLU A 98 16.82 6.43 -7.97
N PHE A 99 17.23 6.76 -6.75
CA PHE A 99 16.35 7.01 -5.62
C PHE A 99 16.22 8.50 -5.27
N LYS A 100 16.85 9.41 -6.03
CA LYS A 100 16.96 10.84 -5.68
C LYS A 100 15.61 11.56 -5.61
N ASP A 101 14.67 11.25 -6.50
CA ASP A 101 13.34 11.88 -6.51
C ASP A 101 12.30 11.13 -5.67
N THR A 102 12.71 10.08 -4.96
CA THR A 102 11.90 9.28 -4.03
C THR A 102 10.72 8.50 -4.63
N LEU A 103 10.43 8.62 -5.94
CA LEU A 103 9.27 7.98 -6.58
C LEU A 103 9.34 6.45 -6.51
N VAL A 104 10.52 5.89 -6.74
CA VAL A 104 10.73 4.44 -6.61
C VAL A 104 10.51 3.98 -5.17
N LEU A 105 11.01 4.73 -4.19
CA LEU A 105 10.86 4.40 -2.77
C LEU A 105 9.40 4.46 -2.35
N GLN A 106 8.65 5.42 -2.88
CA GLN A 106 7.21 5.51 -2.67
C GLN A 106 6.53 4.23 -3.16
N GLN A 107 6.81 3.76 -4.38
CA GLN A 107 6.23 2.52 -4.89
C GLN A 107 6.62 1.28 -4.06
N VAL A 108 7.87 1.21 -3.58
CA VAL A 108 8.32 0.16 -2.66
C VAL A 108 7.52 0.19 -1.35
N LEU A 109 7.36 1.35 -0.73
CA LEU A 109 6.59 1.48 0.52
C LEU A 109 5.11 1.17 0.31
N ILE A 110 4.53 1.54 -0.84
CA ILE A 110 3.16 1.16 -1.18
C ILE A 110 3.05 -0.37 -1.24
N LEU A 111 3.95 -1.06 -1.96
CA LEU A 111 3.92 -2.53 -2.03
C LEU A 111 4.04 -3.15 -0.64
N ILE A 112 4.98 -2.70 0.18
CA ILE A 112 5.18 -3.23 1.53
C ILE A 112 3.94 -2.98 2.41
N HIS A 113 3.40 -1.76 2.40
CA HIS A 113 2.20 -1.43 3.15
C HIS A 113 1.02 -2.33 2.75
N ASN A 114 0.82 -2.55 1.45
CA ASN A 114 -0.25 -3.41 0.94
C ASN A 114 0.00 -4.87 1.34
N ALA A 115 1.22 -5.38 1.20
CA ALA A 115 1.55 -6.72 1.65
C ALA A 115 1.29 -6.91 3.15
N LEU A 116 1.56 -5.91 3.98
CA LEU A 116 1.31 -5.97 5.43
C LEU A 116 -0.18 -5.81 5.80
N SER A 117 -0.94 -4.99 5.06
CA SER A 117 -2.34 -4.67 5.37
C SER A 117 -3.33 -5.64 4.73
N GLU A 118 -3.05 -6.19 3.56
CA GLU A 118 -3.94 -7.10 2.83
C GLU A 118 -4.03 -8.49 3.48
N MET A 119 -3.02 -8.86 4.28
CA MET A 119 -3.07 -10.03 5.18
C MET A 119 -4.27 -10.03 6.12
N ARG A 120 -4.77 -8.83 6.48
CA ARG A 120 -5.94 -8.69 7.34
C ARG A 120 -7.15 -9.41 6.79
N ILE A 121 -7.14 -9.53 5.48
CA ILE A 121 -8.25 -9.99 4.71
C ILE A 121 -8.10 -11.49 4.57
N VAL A 122 -7.02 -12.01 3.99
CA VAL A 122 -6.81 -13.47 3.86
C VAL A 122 -6.92 -14.21 5.20
N GLY A 123 -6.48 -13.62 6.31
CA GLY A 123 -6.55 -14.21 7.65
C GLY A 123 -7.96 -14.40 8.25
N ASP A 124 -8.93 -13.54 7.90
CA ASP A 124 -10.23 -13.43 8.59
C ASP A 124 -11.44 -13.49 7.63
N LEU A 125 -11.24 -13.91 6.38
CA LEU A 125 -12.33 -14.03 5.42
C LEU A 125 -13.27 -15.19 5.76
N LYS A 126 -14.33 -14.87 6.52
CA LYS A 126 -15.50 -15.74 6.70
C LYS A 126 -16.19 -16.05 5.36
N ASP A 127 -16.15 -15.09 4.43
CA ASP A 127 -16.72 -15.21 3.09
C ASP A 127 -15.75 -14.64 2.03
N PRO A 128 -14.78 -15.43 1.54
CA PRO A 128 -13.81 -14.98 0.55
C PRO A 128 -14.45 -14.52 -0.76
N ASP A 129 -15.54 -15.16 -1.19
CA ASP A 129 -16.26 -14.82 -2.42
C ASP A 129 -16.78 -13.38 -2.36
N SER A 130 -17.45 -13.02 -1.26
CA SER A 130 -17.98 -11.66 -1.07
C SER A 130 -16.89 -10.60 -1.05
N TYR A 131 -15.73 -10.91 -0.47
CA TYR A 131 -14.61 -9.99 -0.47
C TYR A 131 -13.99 -9.79 -1.84
N PHE A 132 -13.75 -10.86 -2.59
CA PHE A 132 -13.23 -10.73 -3.95
C PHE A 132 -14.19 -9.94 -4.84
N MET A 133 -15.51 -10.12 -4.62
CA MET A 133 -16.53 -9.31 -5.28
C MET A 133 -16.49 -7.84 -4.87
N GLU A 134 -16.38 -7.54 -3.58
CA GLU A 134 -16.27 -6.17 -3.09
C GLU A 134 -15.02 -5.49 -3.67
N ARG A 135 -13.89 -6.21 -3.71
CA ARG A 135 -12.65 -5.72 -4.30
C ARG A 135 -12.81 -5.40 -5.79
N GLN A 136 -13.42 -6.32 -6.55
CA GLN A 136 -13.68 -6.12 -7.97
C GLN A 136 -14.63 -4.96 -8.23
N PHE A 137 -15.67 -4.87 -7.42
CA PHE A 137 -16.61 -3.77 -7.47
C PHE A 137 -15.93 -2.42 -7.20
N ASN A 138 -15.12 -2.33 -6.16
CA ASN A 138 -14.41 -1.09 -5.81
C ASN A 138 -13.41 -0.68 -6.90
N HIS A 139 -12.70 -1.64 -7.51
CA HIS A 139 -11.77 -1.37 -8.61
C HIS A 139 -12.50 -0.83 -9.85
N MET A 140 -13.61 -1.45 -10.25
CA MET A 140 -14.40 -0.95 -11.39
C MET A 140 -15.00 0.44 -11.14
N LEU A 141 -15.42 0.72 -9.90
CA LEU A 141 -15.91 2.05 -9.52
C LEU A 141 -14.79 3.11 -9.52
N ALA A 142 -13.56 2.72 -9.14
CA ALA A 142 -12.39 3.58 -9.22
C ALA A 142 -11.98 3.87 -10.67
N SER A 143 -12.14 2.90 -11.57
CA SER A 143 -11.83 2.99 -13.00
C SER A 143 -12.93 3.68 -13.85
N GLU A 144 -13.81 4.46 -13.21
CA GLU A 144 -14.91 5.17 -13.87
C GLU A 144 -15.93 4.29 -14.65
N CYS A 145 -16.15 3.02 -14.31
CA CYS A 145 -17.32 2.30 -14.86
C CYS A 145 -18.61 2.84 -14.21
N LYS A 146 -19.40 3.62 -14.95
CA LYS A 146 -20.41 4.54 -14.36
C LYS A 146 -21.82 3.96 -14.21
N THR A 147 -22.18 2.93 -14.96
CA THR A 147 -23.55 2.41 -14.95
C THR A 147 -23.65 1.03 -14.30
N GLU A 148 -24.74 0.80 -13.57
CA GLU A 148 -25.05 -0.52 -12.97
C GLU A 148 -25.08 -1.62 -14.03
N THR A 149 -25.49 -1.29 -15.26
CA THR A 149 -25.47 -2.18 -16.41
C THR A 149 -24.05 -2.58 -16.82
N ASP A 150 -23.10 -1.64 -16.89
CA ASP A 150 -21.70 -1.95 -17.24
C ASP A 150 -21.04 -2.83 -16.17
N LEU A 151 -21.30 -2.52 -14.89
CA LEU A 151 -20.79 -3.28 -13.75
C LEU A 151 -21.31 -4.72 -13.79
N ARG A 152 -22.62 -4.91 -13.99
CA ARG A 152 -23.20 -6.26 -14.10
C ARG A 152 -22.58 -7.02 -15.28
N THR A 153 -22.54 -6.41 -16.46
CA THR A 153 -22.06 -7.09 -17.68
C THR A 153 -20.60 -7.55 -17.53
N THR A 154 -19.75 -6.71 -16.94
CA THR A 154 -18.32 -7.00 -16.73
C THR A 154 -18.12 -8.11 -15.67
N VAL A 155 -18.82 -8.03 -14.53
CA VAL A 155 -18.75 -9.05 -13.47
C VAL A 155 -19.28 -10.41 -13.95
N TYR A 156 -20.35 -10.42 -14.75
CA TYR A 156 -20.92 -11.68 -15.26
C TYR A 156 -20.04 -12.34 -16.33
N MET A 157 -19.32 -11.57 -17.16
CA MET A 157 -18.39 -12.14 -18.15
C MET A 157 -17.21 -12.86 -17.50
N ASP A 158 -16.67 -12.32 -16.41
CA ASP A 158 -15.54 -12.91 -15.66
C ASP A 158 -15.87 -14.31 -15.11
N ARG A 159 -17.07 -14.50 -14.56
CA ARG A 159 -17.47 -15.75 -13.90
C ARG A 159 -17.86 -16.89 -14.82
N ASN A 160 -18.23 -16.61 -16.07
CA ASN A 160 -18.52 -17.66 -17.05
C ASN A 160 -17.27 -18.50 -17.39
N SER A 161 -16.08 -17.91 -17.19
CA SER A 161 -14.77 -18.57 -17.32
C SER A 161 -14.51 -19.61 -16.22
N PHE A 162 -15.12 -19.46 -15.04
CA PHE A 162 -14.90 -20.25 -13.84
C PHE A 162 -16.13 -21.12 -13.50
N ARG A 163 -16.45 -22.11 -14.36
CA ARG A 163 -17.52 -23.12 -14.25
C ARG A 163 -18.96 -22.61 -14.01
N PRO A 164 -19.95 -23.08 -14.80
CA PRO A 164 -21.35 -22.71 -14.62
C PRO A 164 -21.98 -23.49 -13.46
N ILE A 165 -21.76 -23.07 -12.22
CA ILE A 165 -22.53 -23.59 -11.08
C ILE A 165 -23.62 -22.58 -10.73
N GLN A 166 -24.83 -22.82 -11.28
CA GLN A 166 -26.12 -22.28 -10.84
C GLN A 166 -26.19 -20.75 -10.61
N LEU A 167 -26.03 -19.97 -11.68
CA LEU A 167 -26.23 -18.51 -11.69
C LEU A 167 -27.68 -18.08 -11.40
N SER A 168 -28.67 -18.94 -11.64
CA SER A 168 -30.10 -18.60 -11.52
C SER A 168 -30.60 -18.40 -10.08
N ARG A 169 -29.85 -18.83 -9.06
CA ARG A 169 -30.21 -18.63 -7.63
C ARG A 169 -29.52 -17.44 -6.95
N ARG A 170 -28.48 -16.84 -7.56
CA ARG A 170 -27.69 -15.72 -6.98
C ARG A 170 -28.17 -14.32 -7.39
N ASN A 171 -29.04 -14.19 -8.40
CA ASN A 171 -29.56 -12.89 -8.86
C ASN A 171 -30.29 -12.09 -7.75
N ASN A 172 -30.90 -12.76 -6.76
CA ASN A 172 -31.55 -12.09 -5.63
C ASN A 172 -30.59 -11.65 -4.52
N LYS A 173 -29.30 -12.07 -4.53
CA LYS A 173 -28.30 -11.64 -3.54
C LYS A 173 -27.47 -10.43 -3.99
N PHE A 174 -27.43 -10.12 -5.28
CA PHE A 174 -26.73 -8.92 -5.78
C PHE A 174 -27.40 -7.63 -5.26
N GLY A 175 -28.73 -7.62 -5.11
CA GLY A 175 -29.46 -6.53 -4.47
C GLY A 175 -29.23 -6.38 -2.96
N GLY A 176 -28.69 -7.42 -2.30
CA GLY A 176 -28.26 -7.38 -0.89
C GLY A 176 -26.82 -6.89 -0.71
N LEU A 177 -25.97 -7.08 -1.73
CA LEU A 177 -24.73 -6.31 -1.94
C LEU A 177 -25.08 -4.91 -2.50
N LYS A 178 -26.11 -4.25 -1.96
CA LYS A 178 -26.17 -2.79 -2.00
C LYS A 178 -25.12 -2.32 -1.00
N VAL A 179 -23.88 -2.39 -1.46
CA VAL A 179 -22.66 -2.33 -0.66
C VAL A 179 -22.59 -0.98 0.03
N ASP A 180 -22.16 -0.95 1.29
CA ASP A 180 -21.72 0.26 2.03
C ASP A 180 -20.54 1.00 1.34
N SER A 181 -20.27 0.69 0.06
CA SER A 181 -19.19 1.22 -0.76
C SER A 181 -19.62 2.18 -1.85
N ALA A 182 -20.92 2.26 -2.18
CA ALA A 182 -21.41 3.18 -3.20
C ALA A 182 -22.26 4.31 -2.60
N CYS A 183 -21.87 5.56 -2.89
CA CYS A 183 -22.74 6.72 -2.71
C CYS A 183 -23.51 6.96 -4.01
N ASN A 184 -24.85 6.98 -3.93
CA ASN A 184 -25.67 7.30 -5.08
C ASN A 184 -25.69 8.82 -5.30
N THR A 185 -25.45 9.24 -6.53
CA THR A 185 -25.73 10.62 -6.95
C THR A 185 -26.79 10.55 -8.04
N GLU A 186 -27.91 11.23 -7.82
CA GLU A 186 -28.94 11.40 -8.85
C GLU A 186 -28.47 12.49 -9.81
N ASN A 187 -28.20 12.11 -11.07
CA ASN A 187 -27.95 13.07 -12.13
C ASN A 187 -29.28 13.58 -12.71
N PRO A 188 -29.31 14.79 -13.29
CA PRO A 188 -30.53 15.40 -13.86
C PRO A 188 -31.18 14.61 -15.00
N GLN A 189 -30.56 13.51 -15.46
CA GLN A 189 -31.09 12.58 -16.47
C GLN A 189 -31.76 11.33 -15.87
N ASN A 190 -31.99 11.26 -14.55
CA ASN A 190 -32.52 10.08 -13.83
C ASN A 190 -31.65 8.81 -13.90
N GLU A 191 -30.39 8.93 -14.32
CA GLU A 191 -29.42 7.84 -14.22
C GLU A 191 -28.71 7.90 -12.86
N THR A 192 -28.91 6.85 -12.05
CA THR A 192 -28.19 6.68 -10.78
C THR A 192 -26.73 6.36 -11.06
N THR A 193 -25.84 7.33 -10.83
CA THR A 193 -24.40 7.08 -10.87
C THR A 193 -23.92 6.62 -9.50
N GLN A 194 -23.24 5.49 -9.46
CA GLN A 194 -22.60 4.99 -8.25
C GLN A 194 -21.20 5.59 -8.12
N LYS A 195 -20.90 6.21 -6.98
CA LYS A 195 -19.56 6.72 -6.64
C LYS A 195 -18.93 5.90 -5.53
N LEU A 196 -17.63 5.68 -5.60
CA LEU A 196 -16.90 4.99 -4.56
C LEU A 196 -16.92 5.79 -3.25
N SER A 197 -17.17 5.09 -2.14
CA SER A 197 -17.12 5.67 -0.79
C SER A 197 -15.71 6.19 -0.48
N PRO A 198 -15.57 7.35 0.18
CA PRO A 198 -14.25 7.94 0.51
C PRO A 198 -13.30 6.99 1.25
N LYS A 199 -13.84 6.05 2.03
CA LYS A 199 -13.03 5.07 2.78
C LYS A 199 -12.19 4.16 1.87
N TYR A 200 -12.62 3.93 0.62
CA TYR A 200 -11.87 3.12 -0.34
C TYR A 200 -10.95 3.94 -1.26
N LEU A 201 -11.10 5.27 -1.26
CA LEU A 201 -10.17 6.20 -1.93
C LEU A 201 -8.90 6.46 -1.10
N ASN A 202 -8.93 6.06 0.18
CA ASN A 202 -7.83 6.26 1.11
C ASN A 202 -6.57 5.46 0.67
N PRO A 203 -5.35 6.06 0.65
CA PRO A 203 -4.11 5.35 0.29
C PRO A 203 -3.73 4.18 1.22
N GLY A 204 -4.28 4.16 2.43
CA GLY A 204 -4.21 3.05 3.37
C GLY A 204 -5.16 1.89 3.04
N CYS A 205 -6.06 2.05 2.07
CA CYS A 205 -6.92 1.00 1.56
C CYS A 205 -6.11 0.05 0.66
N PRO A 206 -6.15 -1.28 0.89
CA PRO A 206 -5.44 -2.25 0.04
C PRO A 206 -5.83 -2.21 -1.44
N PHE A 207 -6.99 -1.64 -1.76
CA PHE A 207 -7.47 -1.51 -3.15
C PHE A 207 -6.79 -0.36 -3.90
N TYR A 208 -6.22 0.62 -3.19
CA TYR A 208 -5.58 1.79 -3.78
C TYR A 208 -4.38 1.41 -4.67
N TYR A 209 -3.65 0.35 -4.33
CA TYR A 209 -2.47 -0.07 -5.11
C TYR A 209 -2.82 -0.68 -6.47
N LEU A 210 -4.04 -1.22 -6.61
CA LEU A 210 -4.49 -1.82 -7.87
C LEU A 210 -4.82 -0.78 -8.94
N ASN A 211 -4.89 0.50 -8.57
CA ASN A 211 -5.15 1.57 -9.50
C ASN A 211 -3.96 1.78 -10.44
N THR A 212 -4.26 2.06 -11.70
CA THR A 212 -3.33 2.66 -12.65
C THR A 212 -2.89 4.05 -12.16
N ILE A 213 -1.88 4.65 -12.81
CA ILE A 213 -1.41 6.00 -12.47
C ILE A 213 -2.57 7.01 -12.53
N LYS A 214 -3.38 6.98 -13.60
CA LYS A 214 -4.52 7.90 -13.78
C LYS A 214 -5.61 7.72 -12.74
N GLU A 215 -5.93 6.46 -12.41
CA GLU A 215 -6.92 6.14 -11.37
C GLU A 215 -6.42 6.57 -9.99
N THR A 216 -5.12 6.44 -9.74
CA THR A 216 -4.47 6.90 -8.50
C THR A 216 -4.55 8.41 -8.36
N GLU A 217 -4.22 9.15 -9.43
CA GLU A 217 -4.36 10.62 -9.48
C GLU A 217 -5.81 11.05 -9.24
N PHE A 218 -6.77 10.43 -9.94
CA PHE A 218 -8.19 10.72 -9.77
C PHE A 218 -8.68 10.44 -8.34
N ALA A 219 -8.30 9.30 -7.76
CA ALA A 219 -8.66 8.93 -6.40
C ALA A 219 -8.07 9.90 -5.39
N PHE A 220 -6.83 10.32 -5.58
CA PHE A 220 -6.13 11.27 -4.73
C PHE A 220 -6.77 12.66 -4.78
N GLU A 221 -7.04 13.19 -5.97
CA GLU A 221 -7.73 14.48 -6.14
C GLU A 221 -9.14 14.46 -5.53
N SER A 222 -9.87 13.37 -5.75
CA SER A 222 -11.19 13.16 -5.14
C SER A 222 -11.09 13.17 -3.62
N LEU A 223 -10.09 12.48 -3.06
CA LEU A 223 -9.85 12.43 -1.62
C LEU A 223 -9.46 13.80 -1.05
N LEU A 224 -8.56 14.54 -1.72
CA LEU A 224 -8.20 15.91 -1.34
C LEU A 224 -9.42 16.83 -1.31
N CYS A 225 -10.33 16.71 -2.29
CA CYS A 225 -11.58 17.45 -2.29
C CYS A 225 -12.45 17.11 -1.07
N TYR A 226 -12.55 15.84 -0.69
CA TYR A 226 -13.30 15.42 0.50
C TYR A 226 -12.68 15.98 1.79
N TYR A 227 -11.35 15.93 1.97
CA TYR A 227 -10.70 16.48 3.17
C TYR A 227 -10.78 18.00 3.27
N LYS A 228 -10.73 18.72 2.13
CA LYS A 228 -10.99 20.17 2.10
C LYS A 228 -12.41 20.52 2.53
N LEU A 229 -13.37 19.61 2.33
CA LEU A 229 -14.79 19.78 2.68
C LEU A 229 -15.19 19.11 4.02
N GLN A 230 -14.23 18.81 4.90
CA GLN A 230 -14.43 18.26 6.26
C GLN A 230 -15.07 16.86 6.33
N VAL A 231 -14.67 15.95 5.44
CA VAL A 231 -14.98 14.49 5.55
C VAL A 231 -13.96 13.83 6.51
N PRO A 232 -14.34 12.76 7.27
CA PRO A 232 -13.85 12.50 8.63
C PRO A 232 -12.46 11.85 8.69
N ASP A 233 -12.01 11.60 9.93
CA ASP A 233 -10.76 10.93 10.32
C ASP A 233 -10.25 9.90 9.31
N PHE A 234 -8.94 9.93 9.07
CA PHE A 234 -8.27 8.93 8.25
C PHE A 234 -8.46 7.52 8.83
N VAL A 235 -9.26 6.71 8.14
CA VAL A 235 -9.57 5.34 8.58
C VAL A 235 -8.42 4.40 8.22
N LEU A 236 -7.62 4.06 9.22
CA LEU A 236 -6.64 2.97 9.11
C LEU A 236 -7.38 1.62 9.19
N PRO A 237 -7.03 0.60 8.39
CA PRO A 237 -7.71 -0.69 8.49
C PRO A 237 -7.42 -1.38 9.83
N GLY A 238 -8.35 -2.22 10.32
CA GLY A 238 -8.29 -2.89 11.63
C GLY A 238 -7.10 -3.83 11.81
N VAL A 239 -6.66 -4.12 13.04
CA VAL A 239 -5.63 -5.15 13.29
C VAL A 239 -6.30 -6.49 13.49
N THR A 240 -6.01 -7.45 12.62
CA THR A 240 -6.53 -8.83 12.70
C THR A 240 -5.43 -9.80 13.14
N GLY A 241 -5.76 -11.06 13.44
CA GLY A 241 -4.76 -12.11 13.65
C GLY A 241 -4.04 -12.52 12.36
N LEU A 242 -2.84 -13.09 12.49
CA LEU A 242 -2.11 -13.71 11.38
C LEU A 242 -2.37 -15.22 11.34
N ARG A 243 -2.45 -15.79 10.13
CA ARG A 243 -2.37 -17.24 9.96
C ARG A 243 -0.97 -17.74 10.29
N GLU A 244 -0.87 -19.02 10.64
CA GLU A 244 0.39 -19.65 11.04
C GLU A 244 1.49 -19.47 10.00
N GLU A 245 1.16 -19.61 8.71
CA GLU A 245 2.15 -19.52 7.61
C GLU A 245 2.73 -18.11 7.45
N PHE A 246 2.05 -17.09 7.98
CA PHE A 246 2.39 -15.67 7.85
C PHE A 246 2.86 -15.03 9.15
N LYS A 247 3.02 -15.80 10.25
CA LYS A 247 3.51 -15.27 11.53
C LYS A 247 4.89 -14.59 11.43
N GLY A 248 5.71 -15.00 10.46
CA GLY A 248 7.01 -14.39 10.18
C GLY A 248 6.93 -12.89 9.81
N LEU A 249 5.77 -12.40 9.39
CA LEU A 249 5.59 -10.99 9.04
C LEU A 249 5.69 -10.03 10.22
N GLU A 250 5.41 -10.48 11.45
CA GLU A 250 5.72 -9.68 12.64
C GLU A 250 7.23 -9.54 12.82
N ALA A 251 7.99 -10.62 12.60
CA ALA A 251 9.44 -10.56 12.67
C ALA A 251 10.02 -9.63 11.60
N PHE A 252 9.43 -9.59 10.40
CA PHE A 252 9.76 -8.59 9.38
C PHE A 252 9.42 -7.16 9.83
N MET A 253 8.18 -6.93 10.25
CA MET A 253 7.66 -5.62 10.62
C MET A 253 8.45 -4.95 11.75
N PHE A 254 8.90 -5.72 12.74
CA PHE A 254 9.69 -5.26 13.89
C PHE A 254 11.19 -5.58 13.76
N SER A 255 11.67 -5.82 12.53
CA SER A 255 13.09 -6.03 12.29
C SER A 255 13.86 -4.72 12.26
N GLU A 256 15.08 -4.74 12.78
CA GLU A 256 16.02 -3.62 12.69
C GLU A 256 16.22 -3.19 11.23
N ALA A 257 16.42 -4.15 10.32
CA ALA A 257 16.61 -3.86 8.90
C ALA A 257 15.43 -3.12 8.24
N PHE A 258 14.19 -3.48 8.56
CA PHE A 258 13.03 -2.78 7.99
C PHE A 258 12.83 -1.40 8.61
N LEU A 259 13.03 -1.27 9.93
CA LEU A 259 12.98 0.01 10.62
C LEU A 259 14.07 0.97 10.13
N ASP A 260 15.31 0.47 9.94
CA ASP A 260 16.39 1.21 9.32
C ASP A 260 16.05 1.65 7.90
N PHE A 261 15.45 0.77 7.10
CA PHE A 261 15.01 1.11 5.75
C PHE A 261 13.97 2.25 5.74
N ILE A 262 12.97 2.20 6.64
CA ILE A 262 11.99 3.29 6.80
C ILE A 262 12.70 4.59 7.20
N LEU A 263 13.66 4.52 8.12
CA LEU A 263 14.41 5.68 8.58
C LEU A 263 15.26 6.29 7.47
N GLU A 264 15.93 5.48 6.65
CA GLU A 264 16.68 5.98 5.50
C GLU A 264 15.76 6.62 4.45
N CYS A 265 14.59 6.03 4.19
CA CYS A 265 13.57 6.65 3.34
C CYS A 265 13.14 8.02 3.90
N PHE A 266 12.90 8.11 5.21
CA PHE A 266 12.55 9.37 5.87
C PHE A 266 13.67 10.40 5.77
N VAL A 267 14.93 10.02 6.04
CA VAL A 267 16.09 10.92 5.96
C VAL A 267 16.29 11.43 4.53
N ASN A 268 16.15 10.56 3.53
CA ASN A 268 16.25 10.95 2.13
C ASN A 268 15.15 11.93 1.75
N TRP A 269 13.92 11.71 2.20
CA TRP A 269 12.83 12.65 1.98
C TRP A 269 13.07 13.99 2.70
N TYR A 270 13.41 13.94 4.00
CA TYR A 270 13.55 15.11 4.86
C TYR A 270 14.64 16.09 4.39
N LYS A 271 15.71 15.58 3.78
CA LYS A 271 16.81 16.40 3.21
C LYS A 271 16.41 17.19 1.97
N ASN A 272 15.23 16.97 1.38
CA ASN A 272 14.77 17.62 0.17
C ASN A 272 13.61 18.60 0.50
N PRO A 273 13.88 19.87 0.83
CA PRO A 273 12.86 20.82 1.28
C PRO A 273 11.77 21.09 0.22
N GLU A 274 12.09 20.92 -1.06
CA GLU A 274 11.12 21.08 -2.15
C GLU A 274 10.05 19.97 -2.19
N LEU A 275 10.30 18.82 -1.55
CA LEU A 275 9.29 17.77 -1.45
C LEU A 275 8.16 18.16 -0.49
N TRP A 276 8.42 19.00 0.51
CA TRP A 276 7.37 19.50 1.42
C TRP A 276 6.34 20.42 0.76
N LYS A 277 6.67 20.98 -0.41
CA LYS A 277 5.85 21.98 -1.12
C LYS A 277 5.06 21.39 -2.28
N LYS A 278 5.28 20.12 -2.65
CA LYS A 278 4.62 19.52 -3.82
C LYS A 278 3.30 18.89 -3.39
N ASP A 279 2.24 19.12 -4.15
CA ASP A 279 0.90 18.54 -3.95
C ASP A 279 0.82 17.03 -4.28
N SER A 280 1.95 16.35 -4.49
CA SER A 280 1.97 14.91 -4.82
C SER A 280 1.71 14.07 -3.57
N PRO A 281 1.14 12.85 -3.67
CA PRO A 281 1.18 11.89 -2.56
C PRO A 281 2.63 11.57 -2.22
N ASP A 282 3.15 12.25 -1.19
CA ASP A 282 4.55 12.20 -0.85
C ASP A 282 4.94 10.82 -0.29
N LEU A 283 6.19 10.42 -0.55
CA LEU A 283 6.86 9.32 0.14
C LEU A 283 6.57 9.33 1.66
N PHE A 284 6.50 10.52 2.26
CA PHE A 284 6.19 10.73 3.65
C PHE A 284 4.80 10.25 4.09
N LEU A 285 3.77 10.40 3.26
CA LEU A 285 2.44 9.85 3.55
C LEU A 285 2.50 8.33 3.75
N PHE A 286 3.26 7.63 2.91
CA PHE A 286 3.42 6.18 3.00
C PHE A 286 4.33 5.76 4.16
N ILE A 287 5.33 6.58 4.52
CA ILE A 287 6.08 6.41 5.77
C ILE A 287 5.11 6.48 6.96
N LEU A 288 4.27 7.52 7.04
CA LEU A 288 3.28 7.67 8.12
C LEU A 288 2.30 6.50 8.16
N LEU A 289 1.82 6.02 7.01
CA LEU A 289 0.92 4.87 6.92
C LEU A 289 1.53 3.61 7.50
N ILE A 290 2.77 3.29 7.11
CA ILE A 290 3.49 2.12 7.63
C ILE A 290 3.73 2.28 9.13
N LEU A 291 4.18 3.44 9.60
CA LEU A 291 4.42 3.67 11.03
C LEU A 291 3.13 3.54 11.85
N CYS A 292 2.02 4.10 11.36
CA CYS A 292 0.71 3.94 11.97
C CYS A 292 0.28 2.48 12.03
N LEU A 293 0.52 1.70 10.97
CA LEU A 293 0.26 0.27 10.94
C LEU A 293 1.09 -0.48 12.01
N ILE A 294 2.40 -0.21 12.09
CA ILE A 294 3.30 -0.80 13.08
C ILE A 294 2.82 -0.47 14.50
N LEU A 295 2.52 0.80 14.79
CA LEU A 295 2.05 1.25 16.10
C LEU A 295 0.70 0.61 16.50
N ARG A 296 -0.20 0.42 15.54
CA ARG A 296 -1.45 -0.28 15.79
C ARG A 296 -1.24 -1.76 16.10
N VAL A 297 -0.41 -2.45 15.31
CA VAL A 297 -0.06 -3.85 15.57
C VAL A 297 0.61 -3.99 16.94
N TYR A 298 1.48 -3.04 17.30
CA TYR A 298 2.13 -2.97 18.61
C TYR A 298 1.12 -2.87 19.76
N LYS A 299 0.06 -2.05 19.62
CA LYS A 299 -0.97 -1.84 20.66
C LYS A 299 -1.99 -2.99 20.74
N ASP A 300 -2.43 -3.48 19.58
CA ASP A 300 -3.57 -4.39 19.50
C ASP A 300 -3.18 -5.87 19.66
N ARG A 301 -1.90 -6.23 19.42
CA ARG A 301 -1.43 -7.63 19.53
C ARG A 301 -0.47 -7.83 20.69
N SER A 302 -0.44 -9.05 21.22
CA SER A 302 0.58 -9.51 22.14
C SER A 302 1.91 -9.74 21.40
N ILE A 303 2.66 -8.66 21.16
CA ILE A 303 3.99 -8.73 20.54
C ILE A 303 5.07 -9.17 21.55
N ARG A 304 6.15 -9.75 21.03
CA ARG A 304 7.31 -10.18 21.84
C ARG A 304 7.99 -8.97 22.49
N GLU A 305 8.54 -9.15 23.69
CA GLU A 305 9.22 -8.07 24.43
C GLU A 305 10.41 -7.49 23.63
N SER A 306 11.18 -8.35 22.94
CA SER A 306 12.27 -7.89 22.08
C SER A 306 11.83 -6.98 20.93
N TYR A 307 10.58 -7.08 20.48
CA TYR A 307 10.02 -6.14 19.49
C TYR A 307 9.64 -4.82 20.16
N ARG A 308 9.26 -4.83 21.45
CA ARG A 308 8.99 -3.61 22.19
C ARG A 308 10.24 -2.78 22.42
N ASP A 309 11.34 -3.41 22.85
CA ASP A 309 12.61 -2.72 23.02
C ASP A 309 13.05 -2.02 21.73
N ARG A 310 13.01 -2.73 20.61
CA ARG A 310 13.34 -2.15 19.29
C ARG A 310 12.45 -0.98 18.92
N MET A 311 11.16 -1.04 19.26
CA MET A 311 10.23 0.07 19.00
C MET A 311 10.56 1.28 19.87
N PHE A 312 10.93 1.08 21.14
CA PHE A 312 11.43 2.17 21.99
C PHE A 312 12.69 2.80 21.43
N ASP A 313 13.64 1.98 20.97
CA ASP A 313 14.89 2.46 20.40
C ASP A 313 14.66 3.22 19.07
N PHE A 314 13.80 2.68 18.19
CA PHE A 314 13.47 3.29 16.90
C PHE A 314 12.73 4.63 17.03
N PHE A 315 11.74 4.74 17.92
CA PHE A 315 11.03 6.00 18.17
C PHE A 315 11.79 6.95 19.10
N GLY A 316 12.90 6.50 19.69
CA GLY A 316 13.79 7.29 20.52
C GLY A 316 14.63 8.30 19.73
N LYS A 317 15.63 8.87 20.41
CA LYS A 317 16.60 9.79 19.79
C LYS A 317 17.52 9.01 18.87
N HIS A 318 17.72 9.52 17.65
CA HIS A 318 18.50 8.81 16.64
C HIS A 318 19.66 9.67 16.07
N PRO A 319 20.89 9.13 15.94
CA PRO A 319 22.02 9.89 15.39
C PRO A 319 21.81 10.41 13.97
N LYS A 320 21.18 9.61 13.09
CA LYS A 320 20.79 10.02 11.72
C LYS A 320 19.82 11.21 11.68
N LEU A 321 19.18 11.53 12.81
CA LEU A 321 18.21 12.60 12.99
C LEU A 321 18.77 13.70 13.93
N GLU A 322 20.09 13.84 14.00
CA GLU A 322 20.76 14.84 14.86
C GLU A 322 20.38 14.68 16.34
N ASN A 323 20.21 13.43 16.79
CA ASN A 323 19.77 13.06 18.13
C ASN A 323 18.38 13.59 18.53
N ARG A 324 17.54 13.93 17.55
CA ARG A 324 16.09 14.12 17.72
C ARG A 324 15.37 12.79 17.51
N SER A 325 14.17 12.68 18.07
CA SER A 325 13.24 11.60 17.74
C SER A 325 12.45 11.91 16.47
N LEU A 326 11.96 10.86 15.80
CA LEU A 326 11.08 11.01 14.65
C LEU A 326 9.81 11.80 15.01
N LEU A 327 9.25 11.56 16.20
CA LEU A 327 8.07 12.26 16.69
C LEU A 327 8.33 13.76 16.92
N GLU A 328 9.48 14.14 17.48
CA GLU A 328 9.87 15.54 17.65
C GLU A 328 9.99 16.26 16.31
N ILE A 329 10.64 15.64 15.33
CA ILE A 329 10.77 16.22 13.98
C ILE A 329 9.38 16.40 13.35
N ILE A 330 8.58 15.34 13.32
CA ILE A 330 7.25 15.38 12.69
C ILE A 330 6.37 16.47 13.33
N LYS A 331 6.34 16.57 14.67
CA LYS A 331 5.59 17.61 15.39
C LYS A 331 6.04 19.02 15.03
N ASN A 332 7.35 19.23 14.87
CA ASN A 332 7.90 20.54 14.53
C ASN A 332 7.60 20.95 13.09
N GLU A 333 7.40 19.99 12.19
CA GLU A 333 7.13 20.24 10.77
C GLU A 333 5.64 20.30 10.43
N VAL A 334 4.73 19.93 11.34
CA VAL A 334 3.27 20.05 11.15
C VAL A 334 2.87 21.42 10.57
N PRO A 335 3.36 22.57 11.08
CA PRO A 335 2.95 23.88 10.57
C PRO A 335 3.39 24.16 9.12
N ASN A 336 4.38 23.41 8.61
CA ASN A 336 4.89 23.54 7.24
C ASN A 336 4.14 22.66 6.24
N CYS A 337 3.27 21.75 6.71
CA CYS A 337 2.54 20.82 5.87
C CYS A 337 1.34 21.49 5.21
N GLN A 338 1.41 21.69 3.89
CA GLN A 338 0.31 22.27 3.10
C GLN A 338 -0.69 21.21 2.62
N ASN A 339 -0.30 19.94 2.60
CA ASN A 339 -1.14 18.85 2.14
C ASN A 339 -2.13 18.42 3.25
N PRO A 340 -3.45 18.63 3.08
CA PRO A 340 -4.42 18.35 4.13
C PRO A 340 -4.50 16.85 4.50
N LEU A 341 -4.23 15.95 3.54
CA LEU A 341 -4.21 14.52 3.81
C LEU A 341 -3.03 14.13 4.69
N VAL A 342 -1.86 14.70 4.42
CA VAL A 342 -0.64 14.47 5.21
C VAL A 342 -0.81 15.03 6.61
N ALA A 343 -1.40 16.23 6.76
CA ALA A 343 -1.68 16.83 8.06
C ALA A 343 -2.54 15.91 8.95
N VAL A 344 -3.67 15.42 8.44
CA VAL A 344 -4.54 14.48 9.16
C VAL A 344 -3.78 13.19 9.52
N MET A 345 -2.89 12.71 8.64
CA MET A 345 -2.06 11.54 8.92
C MET A 345 -0.99 11.77 9.98
N ILE A 346 -0.43 12.98 10.06
CA ILE A 346 0.49 13.35 11.13
C ILE A 346 -0.25 13.34 12.47
N ASP A 347 -1.44 13.95 12.55
CA ASP A 347 -2.24 13.96 13.78
C ASP A 347 -2.54 12.53 14.23
N ARG A 348 -2.95 11.68 13.29
CA ARG A 348 -3.20 10.26 13.57
C ARG A 348 -1.95 9.52 14.06
N PHE A 349 -0.81 9.81 13.46
CA PHE A 349 0.47 9.25 13.88
C PHE A 349 0.84 9.70 15.30
N ILE A 350 0.65 10.98 15.63
CA ILE A 350 0.91 11.52 16.96
C ILE A 350 0.04 10.83 18.01
N ASP A 351 -1.26 10.68 17.76
CA ASP A 351 -2.20 9.97 18.64
C ASP A 351 -1.79 8.52 18.89
N LEU A 352 -1.29 7.85 17.86
CA LEU A 352 -0.81 6.47 17.96
C LEU A 352 0.55 6.36 18.65
N SER A 353 1.40 7.39 18.57
CA SER A 353 2.79 7.37 19.04
C SER A 353 2.94 7.48 20.56
N HIS A 354 1.85 7.62 21.31
CA HIS A 354 1.85 7.44 22.76
C HIS A 354 2.15 5.97 23.13
N LEU A 355 3.43 5.62 23.11
CA LEU A 355 3.95 4.36 23.64
C LEU A 355 3.93 4.43 25.18
N GLY A 356 3.57 3.32 25.83
CA GLY A 356 3.62 3.20 27.29
C GLY A 356 5.03 3.45 27.83
N LYS A 357 5.17 3.67 29.14
CA LYS A 357 6.51 3.80 29.75
C LYS A 357 7.27 2.47 29.64
N ARG A 358 8.59 2.55 29.46
CA ARG A 358 9.47 1.38 29.58
C ARG A 358 9.30 0.82 31.00
N ASN A 359 9.09 -0.49 31.13
CA ASN A 359 9.14 -1.11 32.45
C ASN A 359 10.61 -1.06 32.90
N GLU A 360 10.93 -0.11 33.77
CA GLU A 360 12.23 0.02 34.43
C GLU A 360 12.39 -1.01 35.56
#